data_AF-A0A8S0W7Z9-F1
#
_entry.id   AF-A0A8S0W7Z9-F1
#
_cell.length_a   1.000
_cell.length_b   1.000
_cell.length_c   1.000
_cell.angle_alpha   90.00
_cell.angle_beta   90.00
_cell.angle_gamma   90.00
#
_symmetry.space_group_name_H-M   'P 1'
#
loop_
_entity.id
_entity.type
_entity.pdbx_description
1 polymer ?
#
loop_
_entity_poly.entity_id
_entity_poly.type
_entity_poly.pdbx_seq_one_letter_code
_entity_poly.pdbx_strand_id
1 'polypeptide(L)'
;METVFLGTILKYCSAEFLRAFEEADIIISKGQANYESLEFTEEAGEKTFFLLRAKCEVVAQNLGTEFGVMVFRQNQPRHWDKLMMEDDGG
;
A
#
# COMPACT_ATOMS: atom_id res chain seq x y z
N MET A 1 -18.61 0.37 -19.76
CA MET A 1 -17.48 1.33 -19.64
C MET A 1 -16.54 0.71 -18.64
N GLU A 2 -15.39 0.20 -19.07
CA GLU A 2 -14.38 -0.30 -18.14
C GLU A 2 -13.69 0.92 -17.53
N THR A 3 -13.93 1.17 -16.25
CA THR A 3 -13.26 2.24 -15.51
C THR A 3 -11.82 1.81 -15.24
N VAL A 4 -10.86 2.61 -15.71
CA VAL A 4 -9.44 2.40 -15.41
C VAL A 4 -9.10 3.15 -14.12
N PHE A 5 -8.60 2.42 -13.12
CA PHE A 5 -8.15 2.99 -11.85
C PHE A 5 -6.63 3.12 -11.84
N LEU A 6 -6.13 4.17 -11.18
CA LEU A 6 -4.73 4.25 -10.79
C LEU A 6 -4.52 3.42 -9.51
N GLY A 7 -3.39 2.74 -9.43
CA GLY A 7 -3.06 1.91 -8.27
C GLY A 7 -3.65 0.51 -8.35
N THR A 8 -3.65 -0.18 -7.21
CA THR A 8 -4.14 -1.55 -7.04
C THR A 8 -5.28 -1.55 -6.03
N ILE A 9 -6.51 -1.41 -6.51
CA ILE A 9 -7.71 -1.51 -5.68
C ILE A 9 -8.20 -2.95 -5.73
N LEU A 10 -7.83 -3.76 -4.73
CA LEU A 10 -7.98 -5.22 -4.75
C LEU A 10 -9.41 -5.70 -5.07
N LYS A 11 -10.44 -5.02 -4.56
CA LYS A 11 -11.86 -5.35 -4.85
C LYS A 11 -12.25 -5.29 -6.34
N TYR A 12 -11.44 -4.64 -7.18
CA TYR A 12 -11.67 -4.53 -8.63
C TYR A 12 -10.68 -5.37 -9.46
N CYS A 13 -9.76 -6.07 -8.82
CA CYS A 13 -8.79 -6.92 -9.50
C CYS A 13 -9.43 -8.27 -9.91
N SER A 14 -8.86 -8.89 -10.94
CA SER A 14 -9.31 -10.21 -11.40
C SER A 14 -9.02 -11.28 -10.34
N ALA A 15 -9.81 -12.37 -10.35
CA ALA A 15 -9.57 -13.51 -9.46
C ALA A 15 -8.17 -14.13 -9.67
N GLU A 16 -7.64 -14.08 -10.88
CA GLU A 16 -6.27 -14.54 -11.18
C GLU A 16 -5.21 -13.68 -10.48
N PHE A 17 -5.33 -12.35 -10.59
CA PHE A 17 -4.43 -11.43 -9.91
C PHE A 17 -4.51 -11.60 -8.39
N LEU A 18 -5.73 -11.70 -7.84
CA LEU A 18 -5.93 -11.85 -6.40
C LEU A 18 -5.28 -13.13 -5.87
N ARG A 19 -5.39 -14.27 -6.58
CA ARG A 19 -4.68 -15.50 -6.19
C ARG A 19 -3.17 -15.31 -6.20
N ALA A 20 -2.61 -14.75 -7.28
CA ALA A 20 -1.18 -14.51 -7.38
C ALA A 20 -0.68 -13.53 -6.30
N PHE A 21 -1.47 -12.51 -5.97
CA PHE A 21 -1.18 -11.54 -4.92
C PHE A 21 -1.21 -12.19 -3.52
N GLU A 22 -2.22 -13.02 -3.25
CA GLU A 22 -2.37 -13.77 -1.99
C GLU A 22 -1.23 -14.79 -1.78
N GLU A 23 -0.89 -15.56 -2.82
CA GLU A 23 0.09 -16.65 -2.76
C GLU A 23 1.55 -16.17 -2.80
N ALA A 24 1.81 -14.93 -3.23
CA ALA A 24 3.17 -14.40 -3.32
C ALA A 24 3.86 -14.32 -1.96
N ASP A 25 5.09 -14.81 -1.88
CA ASP A 25 5.98 -14.63 -0.72
C ASP A 25 6.45 -13.17 -0.57
N ILE A 26 6.64 -12.48 -1.70
CA ILE A 26 7.12 -11.10 -1.79
C ILE A 26 6.38 -10.37 -2.91
N ILE A 27 5.94 -9.15 -2.64
CA ILE A 27 5.34 -8.25 -3.62
C ILE A 27 6.22 -7.01 -3.78
N ILE A 28 6.61 -6.68 -5.02
CA ILE A 28 7.27 -5.41 -5.33
C ILE A 28 6.27 -4.48 -6.03
N SER A 29 5.68 -3.59 -5.26
CA SER A 29 4.71 -2.60 -5.71
C SER A 29 5.40 -1.34 -6.24
N LYS A 30 5.14 -1.00 -7.52
CA LYS A 30 5.86 0.06 -8.23
C LYS A 30 5.02 1.33 -8.37
N GLY A 31 5.63 2.47 -8.06
CA GLY A 31 5.05 3.79 -8.31
C GLY A 31 4.14 4.31 -7.20
N GLN A 32 3.80 5.60 -7.28
CA GLN A 32 3.10 6.32 -6.23
C GLN A 32 1.64 5.87 -6.06
N ALA A 33 0.89 5.66 -7.15
CA ALA A 33 -0.51 5.27 -7.06
C ALA A 33 -0.70 3.88 -6.42
N ASN A 34 0.25 2.96 -6.60
CA ASN A 34 0.19 1.67 -5.91
C ASN A 34 0.64 1.78 -4.45
N TYR A 35 1.51 2.74 -4.12
CA TYR A 35 1.83 3.05 -2.73
C TYR A 35 0.59 3.59 -2.02
N GLU A 36 -0.11 4.56 -2.60
CA GLU A 36 -1.31 5.23 -2.03
C GLU A 36 -2.57 4.36 -1.96
N SER A 37 -2.58 3.17 -2.58
CA SER A 37 -3.75 2.29 -2.60
C SER A 37 -3.59 1.03 -1.76
N LEU A 38 -2.40 0.78 -1.20
CA LEU A 38 -2.04 -0.49 -0.57
C LEU A 38 -1.29 -0.31 0.76
N GLU A 39 -0.66 0.84 0.97
CA GLU A 39 0.00 1.18 2.22
C GLU A 39 -0.94 1.08 3.41
N PHE A 40 -0.42 0.57 4.53
CA PHE A 40 -1.17 0.32 5.76
C PHE A 40 -2.30 -0.72 5.67
N THR A 41 -2.68 -1.21 4.48
CA THR A 41 -3.69 -2.26 4.32
C THR A 41 -3.19 -3.59 4.87
N GLU A 42 -4.09 -4.36 5.51
CA GLU A 42 -3.80 -5.71 5.98
C GLU A 42 -3.65 -6.67 4.81
N GLU A 43 -4.44 -6.51 3.75
CA GLU A 43 -4.43 -7.36 2.56
C GLU A 43 -3.08 -7.32 1.83
N ALA A 44 -2.45 -6.15 1.74
CA ALA A 44 -1.09 -6.06 1.17
C ALA A 44 -0.04 -6.70 2.10
N GLY A 45 -0.26 -6.66 3.41
CA GLY A 45 0.58 -7.29 4.42
C GLY A 45 2.03 -6.79 4.45
N GLU A 46 2.85 -7.38 5.32
CA GLU A 46 4.29 -7.06 5.43
C GLU A 46 5.11 -7.60 4.26
N LYS A 47 4.56 -8.52 3.46
CA LYS A 47 5.19 -9.07 2.25
C LYS A 47 5.30 -8.06 1.10
N THR A 48 4.62 -6.91 1.21
CA THR A 48 4.62 -5.87 0.18
C THR A 48 5.72 -4.84 0.41
N PHE A 49 6.49 -4.58 -0.64
CA PHE A 49 7.54 -3.57 -0.68
C PHE A 49 7.23 -2.56 -1.77
N PHE A 50 7.31 -1.28 -1.43
CA PHE A 50 7.07 -0.18 -2.34
C PHE A 50 8.37 0.37 -2.91
N LEU A 51 8.46 0.44 -4.24
CA LEU A 51 9.55 1.10 -4.96
C LEU A 51 8.98 2.23 -5.82
N LEU A 52 9.24 3.46 -5.39
CA LEU A 52 8.68 4.67 -5.98
C LEU A 52 9.64 5.86 -5.93
N ARG A 53 9.32 6.90 -6.69
CA ARG A 53 9.94 8.23 -6.55
C ARG A 53 8.91 9.14 -5.90
N ALA A 54 9.27 9.84 -4.84
CA ALA A 54 8.39 10.80 -4.17
C ALA A 54 8.23 12.05 -5.05
N LYS A 55 7.23 12.06 -5.95
CA LYS A 55 7.02 13.14 -6.93
C LYS A 55 6.01 14.19 -6.48
N CYS A 56 5.50 14.06 -5.26
CA CYS A 56 4.53 14.95 -4.64
C CYS A 56 5.00 15.25 -3.22
N GLU A 57 4.89 16.50 -2.77
CA GLU A 57 5.32 16.92 -1.44
C GLU A 57 4.56 16.18 -0.33
N VAL A 58 3.25 15.98 -0.49
CA VAL A 58 2.43 15.23 0.46
C VAL A 58 2.93 13.79 0.62
N VAL A 59 3.26 13.14 -0.50
CA VAL A 59 3.80 11.78 -0.46
C VAL A 59 5.21 11.76 0.13
N ALA A 60 6.04 12.74 -0.19
CA ALA A 60 7.38 12.86 0.40
C ALA A 60 7.29 13.00 1.93
N GLN A 61 6.39 13.85 2.42
CA GLN A 61 6.11 14.01 3.85
C GLN A 61 5.60 12.72 4.50
N ASN A 62 4.62 12.04 3.89
CA ASN A 62 4.09 10.76 4.38
C ASN A 62 5.16 9.66 4.43
N LEU A 63 6.11 9.70 3.50
CA LEU A 63 7.24 8.77 3.45
C LEU A 63 8.40 9.19 4.37
N GLY A 64 8.37 10.40 4.95
CA GLY A 64 9.47 10.94 5.75
C GLY A 64 10.74 11.18 4.92
N THR A 65 10.60 11.55 3.65
CA THR A 65 11.70 11.75 2.69
C THR A 65 11.61 13.12 2.01
N GLU A 66 12.67 13.50 1.30
CA GLU A 66 12.68 14.69 0.44
C GLU A 66 11.97 14.46 -0.90
N PHE A 67 11.46 15.56 -1.49
CA PHE A 67 10.89 15.54 -2.83
C PHE A 67 11.90 15.05 -3.87
N GLY A 68 11.45 14.21 -4.79
CA GLY A 68 12.23 13.67 -5.89
C GLY A 68 13.11 12.48 -5.53
N VAL A 69 13.19 12.07 -4.27
CA VAL A 69 13.98 10.92 -3.80
C VAL A 69 13.34 9.59 -4.22
N MET A 70 14.19 8.62 -4.53
CA MET A 70 13.80 7.22 -4.72
C MET A 70 13.66 6.55 -3.36
N VAL A 71 12.53 5.88 -3.15
CA VAL A 71 12.18 5.21 -1.90
C VAL A 71 12.00 3.72 -2.18
N PHE A 72 12.61 2.90 -1.33
CA PHE A 72 12.32 1.48 -1.20
C PHE A 72 11.90 1.21 0.25
N ARG A 73 10.64 0.83 0.46
CA ARG A 73 10.04 0.73 1.80
C ARG A 73 9.15 -0.49 1.92
N GLN A 74 9.31 -1.26 3.00
CA GLN A 74 8.39 -2.33 3.35
C GLN A 74 7.08 -1.74 3.88
N ASN A 75 5.95 -2.34 3.52
CA ASN A 75 4.65 -1.99 4.08
C ASN A 75 4.65 -2.19 5.60
N GLN A 76 3.85 -1.39 6.29
CA GLN A 76 3.68 -1.45 7.74
C GLN A 76 2.17 -1.51 8.01
N PRO A 77 1.53 -2.69 7.87
CA PRO A 77 0.08 -2.82 8.01
C PRO A 77 -0.41 -2.26 9.34
N ARG A 78 -1.49 -1.49 9.32
CA ARG A 78 -2.11 -0.98 10.55
C ARG A 78 -3.33 -1.84 10.85
N HIS A 79 -3.34 -2.43 12.04
CA HIS A 79 -4.52 -3.12 12.55
C HIS A 79 -5.47 -2.11 13.19
N TRP A 80 -6.25 -1.40 12.36
CA TRP A 80 -7.18 -0.39 12.85
C TRP A 80 -8.25 -1.00 13.78
N ASP A 81 -8.64 -2.25 13.52
CA ASP A 81 -9.58 -3.03 14.33
C ASP A 81 -9.06 -3.34 15.74
N LYS A 82 -7.74 -3.37 15.94
CA LYS A 82 -7.12 -3.59 17.26
C LYS A 82 -6.93 -2.28 18.04
N LEU A 83 -6.64 -1.18 17.34
CA LEU A 83 -6.46 0.16 17.94
C LEU A 83 -7.76 0.79 18.42
N MET A 84 -8.86 0.60 17.67
CA MET A 84 -10.19 1.08 18.08
C MET A 84 -10.76 0.35 19.31
N MET A 85 -10.27 -0.85 19.63
CA MET A 85 -10.66 -1.61 20.82
C MET A 85 -9.87 -1.24 22.07
N GLU A 86 -8.74 -0.53 21.93
CA GLU A 86 -7.93 -0.05 23.06
C GLU A 86 -8.34 1.36 23.53
N ASP A 87 -8.96 2.17 22.67
CA ASP A 87 -9.42 3.53 23.03
C ASP A 87 -10.79 3.57 23.75
N ASP A 88 -11.51 2.45 23.84
CA ASP A 88 -12.83 2.33 24.51
C ASP A 88 -12.75 1.73 25.93
N GLY A 89 -11.59 1.81 26.61
CA GLY A 89 -11.37 1.12 27.89
C GLY A 89 -10.62 1.90 28.98
N GLY A 90 -11.24 2.93 29.56
CA GLY A 90 -10.79 3.62 30.78
C GLY A 90 -11.79 4.64 31.32
#